data_AF-A0A5J6WLZ9-F1
#
_entry.id   AF-A0A5J6WLZ9-F1
#
_cell.length_a   1.000
_cell.length_b   1.000
_cell.length_c   1.000
_cell.angle_alpha   90.00
_cell.angle_beta   90.00
_cell.angle_gamma   90.00
#
_symmetry.space_group_name_H-M   'P 1'
#
loop_
_entity.id
_entity.type
_entity.pdbx_description
1 polymer ?
#
loop_
_entity_poly.entity_id
_entity_poly.type
_entity_poly.pdbx_seq_one_letter_code
_entity_poly.pdbx_strand_id
1 'polypeptide(L)' 'MHNDDFKALLNNIQSAVTSDADSGQNVTTYTLSDEALTEKGLDVLAENLKGYKDVRIDGSNLVLTHADK' A
#
# COMPACT_ATOMS: atom_id res chain seq x y z
N MET A 1 -10.32 5.42 12.61
CA MET A 1 -9.29 6.20 11.92
C MET A 1 -9.61 7.68 11.91
N HIS A 2 -8.75 8.48 12.55
CA HIS A 2 -8.65 9.90 12.24
C HIS A 2 -7.94 10.08 10.88
N ASN A 3 -8.13 11.24 10.28
CA ASN A 3 -7.54 11.57 8.97
C ASN A 3 -5.99 11.53 9.00
N ASP A 4 -5.39 11.77 10.17
CA ASP A 4 -3.94 11.72 10.38
C ASP A 4 -3.37 10.29 10.40
N ASP A 5 -4.08 9.33 11.01
CA ASP A 5 -3.68 7.91 11.03
C ASP A 5 -3.59 7.35 9.61
N PHE A 6 -4.55 7.74 8.77
CA PHE A 6 -4.61 7.30 7.38
C PHE A 6 -3.49 7.89 6.53
N LYS A 7 -3.17 9.18 6.70
CA LYS A 7 -2.01 9.80 6.04
C LYS A 7 -0.69 9.16 6.47
N ALA A 8 -0.55 8.86 7.75
CA ALA A 8 0.63 8.17 8.27
C ALA A 8 0.77 6.77 7.66
N LEU A 9 -0.33 6.02 7.56
CA LEU A 9 -0.37 4.73 6.89
C LEU A 9 0.05 4.83 5.42
N LEU A 10 -0.53 5.77 4.66
CA LEU A 10 -0.19 5.97 3.25
C LEU A 10 1.29 6.32 3.06
N ASN A 11 1.83 7.23 3.89
CA ASN A 11 3.25 7.59 3.83
C ASN A 11 4.15 6.39 4.16
N ASN A 12 3.80 5.58 5.15
CA ASN A 12 4.57 4.38 5.48
C ASN A 12 4.54 3.36 4.32
N ILE A 13 3.37 3.13 3.72
CA ILE A 13 3.24 2.26 2.55
C ILE A 13 4.10 2.79 1.41
N GLN A 14 3.93 4.07 1.01
CA GLN A 14 4.71 4.65 -0.08
C GLN A 14 6.21 4.63 0.19
N SER A 15 6.64 4.86 1.44
CA SER A 15 8.06 4.83 1.80
C SER A 15 8.64 3.42 1.73
N ALA A 16 7.94 2.41 2.25
CA ALA A 16 8.38 1.01 2.14
C ALA A 16 8.49 0.60 0.67
N VAL A 17 7.46 0.95 -0.10
CA VAL A 17 7.34 0.60 -1.50
C VAL A 17 8.40 1.28 -2.37
N THR A 18 8.72 2.55 -2.11
CA THR A 18 9.81 3.27 -2.79
C THR A 18 11.16 2.63 -2.48
N SER A 19 11.38 2.21 -1.23
CA SER A 19 12.62 1.56 -0.82
C SER A 19 12.84 0.21 -1.51
N ASP A 20 11.79 -0.60 -1.63
CA ASP A 20 11.85 -1.88 -2.35
C ASP A 20 12.07 -1.69 -3.85
N ALA A 21 11.40 -0.70 -4.46
CA ALA A 21 11.55 -0.38 -5.88
C ALA A 21 12.98 0.07 -6.23
N ASP A 22 13.59 0.88 -5.37
CA ASP A 22 14.98 1.33 -5.52
C ASP A 22 15.96 0.17 -5.39
N SER A 23 15.63 -0.79 -4.52
CA SER A 23 16.37 -2.06 -4.39
C SER A 23 16.14 -3.04 -5.57
N GLY A 24 15.32 -2.68 -6.57
CA GLY A 24 15.04 -3.51 -7.74
C GLY A 24 13.97 -4.58 -7.53
N GLN A 25 13.19 -4.51 -6.45
CA GLN A 25 12.06 -5.42 -6.24
C GLN A 25 10.83 -4.93 -7.00
N ASN A 26 10.25 -5.82 -7.82
CA ASN A 26 9.02 -5.55 -8.56
C ASN A 26 7.75 -5.68 -7.71
N VAL A 27 7.83 -6.31 -6.53
CA VAL A 27 6.68 -6.53 -5.65
C VAL A 27 7.04 -6.09 -4.24
N THR A 28 6.19 -5.26 -3.65
CA THR A 28 6.26 -4.87 -2.23
C THR A 28 5.08 -5.47 -1.48
N THR A 29 5.35 -6.01 -0.30
CA THR A 29 4.30 -6.49 0.61
C THR A 29 4.30 -5.64 1.87
N TYR A 30 3.15 -5.07 2.22
CA TYR A 30 2.99 -4.24 3.40
C TYR A 30 1.89 -4.82 4.29
N THR A 31 2.19 -5.11 5.55
CA THR A 31 1.18 -5.62 6.49
C THR A 31 0.30 -4.47 6.97
N LEU A 32 -1.00 -4.55 6.68
CA LEU A 32 -1.99 -3.59 7.13
C LEU A 32 -2.46 -3.94 8.54
N SER A 33 -2.66 -2.92 9.37
CA SER A 33 -3.35 -3.07 10.66
C SER A 33 -4.85 -3.36 10.44
N ASP A 34 -5.51 -4.01 11.39
CA ASP A 34 -6.96 -4.30 11.33
C ASP A 34 -7.83 -3.09 11.00
N GLU A 35 -7.47 -1.90 11.48
CA GLU A 35 -8.18 -0.66 11.15
C GLU A 35 -8.12 -0.33 9.65
N ALA A 36 -6.97 -0.55 9.02
CA ALA A 36 -6.77 -0.28 7.60
C ALA A 36 -7.42 -1.33 6.68
N LEU A 37 -7.67 -2.53 7.21
CA LEU A 37 -8.39 -3.62 6.52
C LEU A 37 -9.91 -3.39 6.48
N THR A 38 -10.41 -2.29 7.00
CA THR A 38 -11.82 -1.90 6.83
C THR A 38 -12.10 -1.49 5.38
N GLU A 39 -13.32 -1.72 4.88
CA GLU A 39 -13.74 -1.35 3.50
C GLU A 39 -13.34 0.09 3.13
N LYS A 40 -13.52 1.03 4.06
CA LYS A 40 -13.12 2.43 3.84
C LYS A 40 -11.61 2.62 3.71
N GLY A 41 -10.79 1.85 4.42
CA GLY A 41 -9.34 1.89 4.27
C GLY A 41 -8.92 1.37 2.89
N LEU A 42 -9.52 0.27 2.44
CA LEU A 42 -9.24 -0.35 1.15
C LEU A 42 -9.61 0.53 -0.04
N ASP A 43 -10.80 1.12 -0.04
CA ASP A 43 -11.23 2.05 -1.09
C ASP A 43 -10.24 3.21 -1.24
N VAL A 44 -9.87 3.84 -0.12
CA VAL A 44 -8.98 5.01 -0.14
C VAL A 44 -7.54 4.60 -0.50
N LEU A 45 -7.08 3.40 -0.10
CA LEU A 45 -5.80 2.85 -0.55
C LEU A 45 -5.81 2.65 -2.07
N ALA A 46 -6.83 2.03 -2.64
CA ALA A 46 -6.95 1.84 -4.08
C ALA A 46 -6.99 3.19 -4.85
N GLU A 47 -7.63 4.21 -4.29
CA GLU A 47 -7.65 5.55 -4.88
C GLU A 47 -6.27 6.22 -4.91
N ASN A 48 -5.44 6.00 -3.88
CA ASN A 48 -4.13 6.62 -3.74
C ASN A 48 -2.99 5.80 -4.38
N LEU A 49 -3.21 4.51 -4.62
CA LEU A 49 -2.22 3.56 -5.14
C LEU A 49 -2.43 3.25 -6.63
N LYS A 50 -2.96 4.20 -7.41
CA LYS A 50 -3.19 4.03 -8.86
C LYS A 50 -1.91 3.97 -9.72
N GLY A 51 -0.74 4.24 -9.14
CA GLY A 51 0.55 4.20 -9.83
C GLY A 51 1.16 2.80 -9.97
N TYR A 52 0.56 1.79 -9.34
CA TYR A 52 1.05 0.41 -9.37
C TYR A 52 0.38 -0.39 -10.48
N LYS A 53 1.10 -1.38 -11.01
CA LYS A 53 0.62 -2.30 -12.04
C LYS A 53 -0.48 -3.20 -11.53
N ASP A 54 -0.34 -3.66 -10.28
CA ASP A 54 -1.28 -4.55 -9.60
C ASP A 54 -1.31 -4.19 -8.12
N VAL A 55 -2.51 -4.07 -7.56
CA VAL A 55 -2.74 -3.81 -6.14
C VAL A 55 -3.75 -4.84 -5.66
N ARG A 56 -3.36 -5.69 -4.72
CA ARG A 56 -4.24 -6.72 -4.15
C ARG A 56 -4.02 -6.89 -2.65
N ILE A 57 -5.04 -7.41 -1.99
CA ILE A 57 -5.00 -7.76 -0.58
C ILE A 57 -4.87 -9.28 -0.46
N ASP A 58 -3.84 -9.75 0.23
CA ASP A 58 -3.61 -11.14 0.59
C ASP A 58 -3.69 -11.28 2.12
N GLY A 59 -4.87 -11.67 2.62
CA GLY A 59 -5.15 -11.71 4.05
C GLY A 59 -5.05 -10.32 4.70
N SER A 60 -4.06 -10.14 5.57
CA SER A 60 -3.76 -8.84 6.22
C SER A 60 -2.67 -8.05 5.49
N ASN A 61 -2.20 -8.53 4.33
CA ASN A 61 -1.11 -7.90 3.59
C ASN A 61 -1.63 -7.21 2.34
N LEU A 62 -1.14 -5.99 2.12
CA LEU A 62 -1.26 -5.26 0.87
C LEU A 62 -0.06 -5.61 -0.03
N VAL A 63 -0.35 -6.23 -1.15
CA VAL A 63 0.64 -6.60 -2.17
C VAL A 63 0.56 -5.60 -3.31
N LEU A 64 1.67 -4.91 -3.55
CA LEU A 64 1.82 -3.86 -4.55
C LEU A 64 2.85 -4.30 -5.58
N THR A 65 2.43 -4.40 -6.83
CA THR A 65 3.32 -4.71 -7.95
C THR A 65 3.64 -3.43 -8.70
N HIS A 66 4.92 -3.10 -8.81
CA HIS A 66 5.39 -1.94 -9.56
C HIS A 66 5.13 -2.12 -11.05
N ALA A 67 4.83 -1.01 -11.75
CA ALA A 67 4.91 -1.01 -13.20
C ALA A 67 6.37 -1.17 -13.60
N ASP A 68 6.65 -2.06 -14.56
CA ASP A 68 7.97 -2.22 -15.12
C ASP A 68 8.47 -0.84 -15.61
N LYS A 69 9.65 -0.43 -15.13
CA LYS A 69 10.31 0.84 -15.47
C LYS A 69 10.55 0.97 -16.97
#